data_AF-A0A838E4K0-F1
#
_entry.id   AF-A0A838E4K0-F1
#
_cell.length_a   1.000
_cell.length_b   1.000
_cell.length_c   1.000
_cell.angle_alpha   90.00
_cell.angle_beta   90.00
_cell.angle_gamma   90.00
#
_symmetry.space_group_name_H-M   'P 1'
#
loop_
_entity.id
_entity.type
_entity.pdbx_description
1 polymer ?
#
loop_
_entity_poly.entity_id
_entity_poly.type
_entity_poly.pdbx_seq_one_letter_code
_entity_poly.pdbx_strand_id
1 'polypeptide(L)' 'MTASLAEVSDRGVLVLGLAASGTAAAEALVARGARVVAVDAADSAAVRA' A
#
# COMPACT_ATOMS: atom_id res chain seq x y z
N MET A 1 -9.76 5.89 -16.86
CA MET A 1 -8.52 6.64 -16.62
C MET A 1 -7.51 5.62 -16.10
N THR A 2 -6.60 5.14 -16.95
CA THR A 2 -5.65 4.08 -16.58
C THR A 2 -4.32 4.77 -16.29
N ALA A 3 -3.93 4.84 -15.02
CA ALA A 3 -2.59 5.33 -14.67
C ALA A 3 -1.57 4.44 -15.36
N SER A 4 -0.59 5.04 -16.06
CA SER A 4 0.42 4.26 -16.76
C SER A 4 1.33 3.56 -15.73
N LEU A 5 1.90 2.40 -16.08
CA LEU A 5 2.77 1.66 -15.16
C LEU A 5 3.96 2.51 -14.65
N ALA A 6 4.43 3.43 -15.50
CA ALA A 6 5.51 4.36 -15.20
C ALA A 6 5.15 5.42 -14.15
N GLU A 7 3.86 5.69 -13.93
CA GLU A 7 3.42 6.68 -12.93
C GLU A 7 3.50 6.16 -11.50
N VAL A 8 3.54 4.83 -11.30
CA VAL A 8 3.49 4.23 -9.96
C VAL A 8 4.90 4.01 -9.41
N SER A 9 5.87 3.84 -10.30
CA SER A 9 7.29 3.79 -10.00
C SER A 9 7.71 5.02 -9.18
N ASP A 10 8.34 4.81 -8.03
CA ASP A 10 8.84 5.86 -7.12
C ASP A 10 7.79 6.71 -6.37
N ARG A 11 6.48 6.45 -6.55
CA ARG A 11 5.44 7.07 -5.72
C ARG A 11 5.33 6.37 -4.35
N GLY A 12 5.12 7.18 -3.32
CA GLY A 12 4.74 6.70 -1.99
C GLY A 12 3.26 6.38 -1.94
N VAL A 13 2.89 5.16 -1.52
CA VAL A 13 1.49 4.71 -1.44
C VAL A 13 1.19 4.20 -0.04
N LEU A 14 0.09 4.70 0.55
CA LEU A 14 -0.43 4.22 1.82
C LEU A 14 -1.58 3.22 1.57
N VAL A 15 -1.45 2.00 2.09
CA VAL A 15 -2.49 0.97 2.06
C VAL A 15 -3.09 0.84 3.45
N LEU A 16 -4.42 0.99 3.55
CA LEU A 16 -5.16 0.89 4.80
C LEU A 16 -5.97 -0.41 4.85
N GLY A 17 -5.70 -1.22 5.88
CA GLY A 17 -6.31 -2.54 6.08
C GLY A 17 -5.63 -3.62 5.23
N LEU A 18 -5.09 -4.65 5.88
CA LEU A 18 -4.34 -5.74 5.25
C LEU A 18 -5.12 -7.07 5.23
N ALA A 19 -6.44 -7.00 5.09
CA ALA A 19 -7.22 -8.16 4.67
C ALA A 19 -6.81 -8.60 3.24
N ALA A 20 -7.35 -9.70 2.73
CA ALA A 20 -6.91 -10.31 1.46
C ALA A 20 -6.78 -9.32 0.27
N SER A 21 -7.68 -8.35 0.14
CA SER A 21 -7.62 -7.32 -0.90
C SER A 21 -6.51 -6.28 -0.69
N GLY A 22 -6.27 -5.87 0.55
CA GLY A 22 -5.21 -4.92 0.90
C GLY A 22 -3.82 -5.51 0.68
N THR A 23 -3.63 -6.77 1.05
CA THR A 23 -2.38 -7.51 0.81
C THR A 23 -2.10 -7.64 -0.68
N ALA A 24 -3.08 -8.08 -1.47
CA ALA A 24 -2.93 -8.19 -2.92
C ALA A 24 -2.62 -6.84 -3.58
N ALA A 25 -3.25 -5.75 -3.10
CA ALA A 25 -2.97 -4.41 -3.59
C ALA A 25 -1.53 -3.96 -3.26
N ALA A 26 -1.09 -4.16 -2.02
CA ALA A 26 0.26 -3.80 -1.57
C ALA A 26 1.33 -4.56 -2.38
N GLU A 27 1.17 -5.89 -2.53
CA GLU A 27 2.08 -6.72 -3.32
C GLU A 27 2.14 -6.26 -4.78
N ALA A 28 1.00 -5.99 -5.38
CA ALA A 28 0.94 -5.55 -6.77
C ALA A 28 1.53 -4.14 -6.97
N LEU A 29 1.53 -3.29 -5.95
CA LEU A 29 2.16 -1.97 -5.99
C LEU A 29 3.68 -2.05 -5.79
N VAL A 30 4.14 -2.89 -4.85
CA VAL A 30 5.57 -3.16 -4.64
C VAL A 30 6.20 -3.79 -5.88
N ALA A 31 5.53 -4.77 -6.51
CA ALA A 31 6.00 -5.39 -7.75
C ALA A 31 6.14 -4.39 -8.91
N ARG A 32 5.46 -3.23 -8.83
CA ARG A 32 5.55 -2.13 -9.80
C ARG A 32 6.53 -1.04 -9.39
N GLY A 33 7.29 -1.23 -8.32
CA GLY A 33 8.31 -0.28 -7.86
C GLY A 33 7.77 0.90 -7.04
N ALA A 34 6.56 0.80 -6.49
CA ALA A 34 6.07 1.77 -5.53
C ALA A 34 6.75 1.61 -4.17
N ARG A 35 6.91 2.73 -3.44
CA ARG A 35 7.26 2.71 -2.01
C ARG A 35 5.97 2.59 -1.21
N VAL A 36 5.66 1.40 -0.71
CA VAL A 36 4.40 1.13 -0.02
C VAL A 36 4.59 1.15 1.49
N VAL A 37 3.72 1.90 2.18
CA VAL A 37 3.51 1.80 3.63
C VAL A 37 2.13 1.18 3.82
N ALA A 38 2.06 0.06 4.53
CA ALA A 38 0.80 -0.58 4.85
C ALA A 38 0.51 -0.42 6.35
N VAL A 39 -0.75 -0.14 6.67
CA VAL A 39 -1.22 0.06 8.04
C VAL A 39 -2.46 -0.79 8.22
N ASP A 40 -2.45 -1.66 9.22
CA ASP A 40 -3.59 -2.46 9.60
C ASP A 40 -4.17 -2.05 10.96
N ALA A 41 -5.32 -2.63 11.32
CA ALA A 41 -5.96 -2.38 12.60
C ALA A 41 -5.04 -2.71 13.80
N ALA A 42 -4.13 -3.69 13.65
CA ALA A 42 -3.12 -4.02 14.64
C ALA A 42 -2.10 -2.89 14.85
N ASP A 43 -1.70 -2.20 13.79
CA ASP A 43 -0.75 -1.07 13.85
C ASP A 43 -1.41 0.19 14.44
N SER A 44 -2.73 0.32 14.25
CA SER A 44 -3.53 1.44 14.75
C SER A 44 -3.55 1.53 16.29
N ALA A 45 -3.36 0.40 16.98
CA ALA A 45 -3.29 0.37 18.44
C ALA A 45 -2.01 1.05 18.97
N ALA A 46 -0.91 0.94 18.23
CA ALA A 46 0.38 1.53 18.62
C ALA A 46 0.45 3.05 18.39
N VAL A 47 -0.40 3.61 17.52
CA VAL A 47 -0.45 5.05 17.19
C VAL A 47 -1.36 5.85 18.14
N ARG A 48 -2.23 5.17 18.90
CA ARG A 48 -3.19 5.82 19.83
C ARG A 48 -2.70 5.92 21.28
N ALA A 49 -1.51 5.40 21.61
CA ALA A 49 -0.88 5.50 22.93
C ALA A 49 0.04 6.72 23.01
#